data_AF-A0A6L7MRK9-F1
#
_entry.id   AF-A0A6L7MRK9-F1
#
_cell.length_a   1.000
_cell.length_b   1.000
_cell.length_c   1.000
_cell.angle_alpha   90.00
_cell.angle_beta   90.00
_cell.angle_gamma   90.00
#
_symmetry.space_group_name_H-M   'P 1'
#
loop_
_entity.id
_entity.type
_entity.pdbx_description
1 polymer ?
#
loop_
_entity_poly.entity_id
_entity_poly.type
_entity_poly.pdbx_seq_one_letter_code
_entity_poly.pdbx_strand_id
1 'polypeptide(L)'
;MSAKATSSEVDLQAINGDADSAAIGIEFGPQLMRFAEAVAMRSRDLPERRVELLEAAGPTALVDAAGVAANFQRMVRIADAIGIPVDDMQAELGQSVRAELGIDRFPSARNSIG
;
A
#
# COMPACT_ATOMS: atom_id res chain seq x y z
N MET A 1 18.72 -8.10 1.71
CA MET A 1 18.70 -9.07 2.83
C MET A 1 17.39 -9.85 2.70
N SER A 2 17.45 -11.14 2.38
CA SER A 2 16.32 -11.94 1.88
C SER A 2 15.41 -12.41 3.02
N ALA A 3 14.10 -12.48 2.76
CA ALA A 3 13.00 -12.90 3.65
C ALA A 3 13.11 -14.33 4.24
N LYS A 4 14.27 -14.97 4.18
CA LYS A 4 14.51 -16.33 4.70
C LYS A 4 14.88 -16.40 6.19
N ALA A 5 14.91 -15.26 6.91
CA ALA A 5 15.38 -15.22 8.30
C ALA A 5 14.25 -15.10 9.35
N THR A 6 12.99 -14.95 8.94
CA THR A 6 11.88 -14.77 9.88
C THR A 6 10.71 -15.63 9.43
N SER A 7 10.37 -16.65 10.22
CA SER A 7 9.16 -17.46 10.06
C SER A 7 7.91 -16.66 10.45
N SER A 8 7.73 -15.49 9.86
CA SER A 8 6.47 -14.76 9.92
C SER A 8 5.63 -15.21 8.73
N GLU A 9 4.50 -15.86 8.98
CA GLU A 9 3.44 -15.92 7.98
C GLU A 9 3.05 -14.47 7.67
N VAL A 10 3.42 -14.02 6.48
CA VAL A 10 3.04 -12.69 5.99
C VAL A 10 1.68 -12.86 5.35
N ASP A 11 0.65 -12.39 6.03
CA ASP A 11 -0.68 -12.31 5.44
C ASP A 11 -0.67 -11.29 4.30
N LEU A 12 -0.74 -11.78 3.07
CA LEU A 12 -0.76 -10.95 1.86
C LEU A 12 -2.07 -10.14 1.74
N GLN A 13 -3.13 -10.47 2.49
CA GLN A 13 -4.35 -9.66 2.53
C GLN A 13 -4.12 -8.27 3.16
N ALA A 14 -3.10 -8.13 4.01
CA ALA A 14 -2.68 -6.83 4.54
C ALA A 14 -2.22 -5.86 3.43
N ILE A 15 -1.75 -6.37 2.29
CA ILE A 15 -1.36 -5.57 1.12
C ILE A 15 -2.60 -5.11 0.32
N ASN A 16 -3.74 -5.79 0.47
CA ASN A 16 -4.94 -5.57 -0.33
C ASN A 16 -5.91 -4.52 0.26
N GLY A 17 -5.51 -3.85 1.36
CA GLY A 17 -6.28 -2.78 1.99
C GLY A 17 -7.30 -3.24 3.04
N ASP A 18 -7.17 -4.46 3.57
CA ASP A 18 -7.98 -4.86 4.73
C ASP A 18 -7.47 -4.16 6.00
N ALA A 19 -8.30 -3.26 6.53
CA ALA A 19 -8.00 -2.49 7.74
C ALA A 19 -7.92 -3.38 8.99
N ASP A 20 -8.57 -4.55 8.99
CA ASP A 20 -8.53 -5.50 10.11
C ASP A 20 -7.19 -6.26 10.13
N SER A 21 -6.62 -6.61 8.97
CA SER A 21 -5.24 -7.14 8.89
C SER A 21 -4.19 -6.10 9.30
N ALA A 22 -4.43 -4.80 9.05
CA ALA A 22 -3.54 -3.74 9.51
C ALA A 22 -3.54 -3.57 11.05
N ALA A 23 -4.56 -4.08 11.76
CA ALA A 23 -4.62 -4.05 13.22
C ALA A 23 -3.66 -5.04 13.89
N ILE A 24 -3.19 -6.06 13.17
CA ILE A 24 -2.37 -7.13 13.74
C ILE A 24 -0.90 -6.69 13.80
N GLY A 25 -0.45 -6.33 15.01
CA GLY A 25 0.97 -6.11 15.32
C GLY A 25 1.55 -4.75 14.95
N ILE A 26 0.74 -3.83 14.42
CA ILE A 26 1.16 -2.45 14.12
C ILE A 26 0.37 -1.47 15.01
N GLU A 27 1.09 -0.72 15.83
CA GLU A 27 0.51 0.37 16.62
C GLU A 27 -0.15 1.39 15.69
N PHE A 28 -1.42 1.72 15.94
CA PHE A 28 -2.26 2.60 15.10
C PHE A 28 -2.45 2.13 13.64
N GLY A 29 -2.17 0.85 13.34
CA GLY A 29 -2.19 0.31 11.99
C GLY A 29 -3.46 0.61 11.19
N PRO A 30 -4.67 0.48 11.75
CA PRO A 30 -5.90 0.81 11.03
C PRO A 30 -6.01 2.30 10.65
N GLN A 31 -5.63 3.21 11.55
CA GLN A 31 -5.66 4.66 11.31
C GLN A 31 -4.60 5.07 10.28
N LEU A 32 -3.40 4.48 10.38
CA LEU A 32 -2.32 4.69 9.42
C LEU A 32 -2.73 4.21 8.02
N MET A 33 -3.32 3.01 7.92
CA MET A 33 -3.79 2.44 6.65
C MET A 33 -4.87 3.32 6.02
N ARG A 34 -5.92 3.66 6.77
CA ARG A 34 -7.01 4.51 6.27
C ARG A 34 -6.53 5.89 5.83
N PHE A 35 -5.60 6.49 6.59
CA PHE A 35 -5.00 7.77 6.20
C PHE A 35 -4.18 7.65 4.92
N ALA A 36 -3.31 6.64 4.82
CA ALA A 36 -2.49 6.41 3.62
C ALA A 36 -3.35 6.15 2.38
N GLU A 37 -4.42 5.36 2.51
CA GLU A 37 -5.38 5.09 1.44
C GLU A 37 -6.08 6.36 0.98
N ALA A 38 -6.60 7.17 1.91
CA ALA A 38 -7.25 8.43 1.58
C ALA A 38 -6.29 9.43 0.89
N VAL A 39 -5.01 9.46 1.28
CA VAL A 39 -3.98 10.25 0.59
C VAL A 39 -3.75 9.73 -0.83
N ALA A 40 -3.60 8.41 -1.01
CA ALA A 40 -3.32 7.80 -2.31
C ALA A 40 -4.49 7.98 -3.29
N MET A 41 -5.72 7.80 -2.83
CA MET A 41 -6.94 7.92 -3.64
C MET A 41 -7.44 9.36 -3.81
N ARG A 42 -6.86 10.33 -3.10
CA ARG A 42 -7.38 11.71 -3.00
C ARG A 42 -8.85 11.73 -2.57
N SER A 43 -9.17 10.88 -1.60
CA SER A 43 -10.53 10.70 -1.13
C SER A 43 -11.06 11.96 -0.46
N ARG A 44 -12.38 12.17 -0.56
CA ARG A 44 -13.05 13.33 0.04
C ARG A 44 -13.00 13.32 1.56
N ASP A 45 -12.84 12.14 2.15
CA ASP A 45 -12.77 11.91 3.60
C ASP A 45 -11.36 12.06 4.19
N LEU A 46 -10.38 12.52 3.39
CA LEU A 46 -9.01 12.75 3.86
C LEU A 46 -8.93 13.68 5.09
N PRO A 47 -9.71 14.77 5.20
CA PRO A 47 -9.73 15.59 6.41
C PRO A 47 -10.11 14.80 7.66
N GLU A 48 -11.12 13.94 7.57
CA GLU A 48 -11.62 13.10 8.65
C GLU A 48 -10.57 12.06 9.05
N ARG A 49 -9.97 11.37 8.08
CA ARG A 49 -8.89 10.39 8.33
C ARG A 49 -7.66 11.02 8.97
N ARG A 50 -7.34 12.28 8.61
CA ARG A 50 -6.26 13.04 9.24
C ARG A 50 -6.54 13.30 10.71
N VAL A 51 -7.77 13.69 11.05
CA VAL A 51 -8.19 13.93 12.44
C VAL A 51 -8.12 12.64 13.25
N GLU A 52 -8.65 11.53 12.72
CA GLU A 52 -8.59 10.22 13.40
C GLU A 52 -7.15 9.78 13.72
N LEU A 53 -6.22 9.95 12.78
CA LEU A 53 -4.82 9.62 13.01
C LEU A 53 -4.16 10.58 14.01
N LEU A 54 -4.49 11.87 13.94
CA LEU A 54 -4.00 12.87 14.90
C LEU A 54 -4.42 12.53 16.33
N GLU A 55 -5.69 12.16 16.52
CA GLU A 55 -6.25 11.84 17.83
C GLU A 55 -5.66 10.53 18.40
N ALA A 56 -5.41 9.54 17.54
CA ALA A 56 -4.87 8.26 17.97
C ALA A 56 -3.36 8.28 18.24
N ALA A 57 -2.57 8.88 17.34
CA ALA A 57 -1.11 8.74 17.31
C ALA A 57 -0.35 10.05 17.61
N GLY A 58 -1.06 11.19 17.66
CA GLY A 58 -0.48 12.49 17.91
C GLY A 58 0.16 13.16 16.68
N PRO A 59 0.58 14.44 16.83
CA PRO A 59 1.00 15.27 15.71
C PRO A 59 2.29 14.82 15.04
N THR A 60 3.27 14.32 15.81
CA THR A 60 4.54 13.84 15.25
C THR A 60 4.32 12.64 14.33
N ALA A 61 3.58 11.63 14.80
CA ALA A 61 3.27 10.44 14.02
C ALA A 61 2.47 10.78 12.75
N LEU A 62 1.53 11.73 12.83
CA LEU A 62 0.79 12.21 11.67
C LEU A 62 1.73 12.83 10.61
N VAL A 63 2.67 13.68 11.02
CA VAL A 63 3.61 14.32 10.10
C VAL A 63 4.50 13.27 9.42
N ASP A 64 5.02 12.32 10.18
CA ASP A 64 5.85 11.24 9.64
C ASP A 64 5.06 10.38 8.65
N ALA A 65 3.83 9.97 9.00
CA ALA A 65 2.95 9.21 8.12
C ALA A 65 2.63 9.96 6.82
N ALA A 66 2.36 11.27 6.91
CA ALA A 66 2.12 12.11 5.73
C ALA A 66 3.37 12.19 4.83
N GLY A 67 4.55 12.32 5.43
CA GLY A 67 5.83 12.31 4.71
C GLY A 67 6.06 11.00 3.96
N VAL A 68 5.83 9.86 4.62
CA VAL A 68 5.94 8.53 4.02
C VAL A 68 4.96 8.36 2.86
N ALA A 69 3.66 8.63 3.08
CA ALA A 69 2.63 8.51 2.05
C ALA A 69 2.92 9.41 0.83
N ALA A 70 3.35 10.66 1.06
CA ALA A 70 3.70 11.58 -0.01
C ALA A 70 4.93 11.11 -0.81
N ASN A 71 5.93 10.50 -0.15
CA ASN A 71 7.10 9.97 -0.82
C ASN A 71 6.75 8.83 -1.79
N PHE A 72 5.93 7.88 -1.36
CA PHE A 72 5.47 6.79 -2.22
C PHE A 72 4.60 7.29 -3.40
N GLN A 73 3.73 8.27 -3.16
CA GLN A 73 2.93 8.89 -4.22
C GLN A 73 3.77 9.66 -5.25
N ARG A 74 5.00 10.06 -4.89
CA ARG A 74 5.98 10.68 -5.80
C ARG A 74 6.66 9.64 -6.68
N MET A 75 7.04 8.50 -6.11
CA MET A 75 7.72 7.42 -6.83
C MET A 75 6.83 6.78 -7.89
N VAL A 76 5.54 6.56 -7.58
CA VAL A 76 4.55 6.04 -8.54
C VAL A 76 4.45 6.93 -9.79
N ARG A 77 4.38 8.26 -9.60
CA ARG A 77 4.30 9.21 -10.71
C ARG A 77 5.57 9.27 -11.56
N ILE A 78 6.75 9.07 -10.97
CA ILE A 78 8.02 9.02 -11.70
C ILE A 78 8.09 7.72 -12.51
N ALA A 79 7.72 6.58 -11.92
CA ALA A 79 7.69 5.29 -12.59
C ALA A 79 6.71 5.29 -13.78
N ASP A 80 5.51 5.83 -13.61
CA ASP A 80 4.52 6.00 -14.67
C ASP A 80 5.03 6.92 -15.80
N ALA A 81 5.77 7.97 -15.46
CA ALA A 81 6.28 8.94 -16.43
C ALA A 81 7.48 8.45 -17.25
N ILE A 82 8.29 7.55 -16.71
CA ILE A 82 9.48 7.00 -17.40
C ILE A 82 9.27 5.59 -17.95
N GLY A 83 8.10 5.00 -17.70
CA GLY A 83 7.71 3.69 -18.22
C GLY A 83 8.57 2.54 -17.71
N ILE A 84 8.88 2.51 -16.40
CA ILE A 84 9.61 1.37 -15.81
C ILE A 84 8.82 0.10 -16.14
N PRO A 85 9.39 -0.87 -16.88
CA PRO A 85 8.73 -2.13 -17.16
C PRO A 85 8.46 -2.83 -15.84
N VAL A 86 7.23 -3.32 -15.67
CA VAL A 86 6.98 -4.32 -14.61
C VAL A 86 7.85 -5.52 -14.98
N ASP A 87 8.71 -5.97 -14.06
CA ASP A 87 9.58 -7.13 -14.26
C ASP A 87 8.74 -8.30 -14.80
N ASP A 88 9.30 -9.06 -15.73
CA ASP A 88 8.61 -10.08 -16.52
C ASP A 88 7.88 -11.10 -15.63
N MET A 89 6.61 -10.82 -15.36
CA MET A 89 5.75 -11.63 -14.49
C MET A 89 5.09 -12.80 -15.25
N GLN A 90 5.72 -13.27 -16.33
CA GLN A 90 5.35 -14.52 -17.01
C GLN A 90 5.73 -15.77 -16.20
N ALA A 91 6.61 -15.64 -15.19
CA ALA A 91 6.94 -16.73 -14.27
C ALA A 91 5.70 -17.22 -13.48
N GLU A 92 5.65 -18.52 -13.18
CA GLU A 92 4.57 -19.17 -12.42
C GLU A 92 4.26 -18.45 -11.09
N LEU A 93 5.30 -17.96 -10.41
CA LEU A 93 5.20 -17.13 -9.20
C LEU A 93 4.48 -15.80 -9.45
N GLY A 94 4.69 -15.17 -10.60
CA GLY A 94 4.00 -13.94 -10.97
C GLY A 94 2.51 -14.16 -11.22
N GLN A 95 2.13 -15.32 -11.77
CA GLN A 95 0.73 -15.69 -11.99
C GLN A 95 0.00 -16.00 -10.68
N SER A 96 0.62 -16.75 -9.77
CA SER A 96 0.02 -17.06 -8.47
C SER A 96 -0.18 -15.81 -7.61
N VAL A 97 0.81 -14.91 -7.60
CA VAL A 97 0.74 -13.64 -6.85
C VAL A 97 -0.32 -12.70 -7.43
N ARG A 98 -0.51 -12.66 -8.76
CA ARG A 98 -1.60 -11.88 -9.39
C ARG A 98 -2.98 -12.35 -8.98
N ALA A 99 -3.19 -13.67 -9.02
CA ALA A 99 -4.47 -14.28 -8.67
C ALA A 99 -4.82 -14.05 -7.19
N GLU A 100 -3.82 -14.12 -6.31
CA GLU A 100 -3.99 -13.92 -4.87
C GLU A 100 -4.22 -12.45 -4.49
N LEU A 101 -3.59 -11.50 -5.19
CA LEU A 101 -3.74 -10.06 -4.96
C LEU A 101 -4.90 -9.42 -5.74
N GLY A 102 -5.54 -10.14 -6.66
CA GLY A 102 -6.68 -9.64 -7.44
C GLY A 102 -6.35 -8.44 -8.33
N ILE A 103 -5.13 -8.39 -8.88
CA ILE A 103 -4.58 -7.21 -9.58
C ILE A 103 -5.40 -6.84 -10.84
N ASP A 104 -6.11 -7.80 -11.43
CA ASP A 104 -6.99 -7.59 -12.59
C ASP A 104 -8.13 -6.58 -12.33
N ARG A 105 -8.43 -6.26 -11.06
CA ARG A 105 -9.42 -5.23 -10.70
C ARG A 105 -8.93 -3.80 -10.94
N PHE A 106 -7.62 -3.59 -11.08
CA PHE A 106 -7.04 -2.26 -11.18
C PHE A 106 -6.90 -1.80 -12.66
N PRO A 107 -7.25 -0.55 -13.00
CA PRO A 107 -7.16 -0.04 -14.37
C PRO A 107 -5.76 -0.13 -15.00
N SER A 108 -4.70 -0.16 -14.18
CA SER A 108 -3.31 -0.31 -14.59
C SER A 108 -2.95 -1.70 -15.13
N ALA A 109 -3.76 -2.74 -14.86
CA ALA A 109 -3.55 -4.10 -15.37
C ALA A 109 -3.49 -4.15 -16.91
N ARG A 110 -4.08 -3.16 -17.59
CA ARG A 110 -4.02 -3.01 -19.05
C ARG A 110 -2.61 -2.73 -19.58
N ASN A 111 -1.69 -2.25 -18.74
CA ASN A 111 -0.30 -1.97 -19.09
C ASN A 111 0.66 -3.14 -18.79
N SER A 112 0.14 -4.26 -18.27
CA SER A 112 0.94 -5.43 -17.86
C SER A 112 0.77 -6.64 -18.77
N ILE A 113 0.05 -6.50 -19.89
CA ILE A 113 -0.14 -7.58 -20.87
C ILE A 113 0.98 -7.46 -21.92
N GLY A 114 2.05 -8.22 -21.70
CA GLY A 114 3.14 -8.52 -22.62
C GLY A 114 3.64 -9.93 -22.36
#